data_AF-A0AAT9HJV1-F1
#
_entry.id   AF-A0AAT9HJV1-F1
#
_cell.length_a   1.000
_cell.length_b   1.000
_cell.length_c   1.000
_cell.angle_alpha   90.00
_cell.angle_beta   90.00
_cell.angle_gamma   90.00
#
_symmetry.space_group_name_H-M   'P 1'
#
loop_
_entity.id
_entity.type
_entity.pdbx_description
1 polymer ?
#
loop_
_entity_poly.entity_id
_entity_poly.type
_entity_poly.pdbx_seq_one_letter_code
_entity_poly.pdbx_strand_id
1 'polypeptide(L)'
;MTVVGGKLTTYRRMAEDAVDTAVRLRGLPAGPSVTASLPLVGAAPPHVLAGLPAPRRLVGRYGTEATAVHALGARDPRLGEPVVPGHPVTGAELVWALRHEGALDEEDVLDRRTRIGLVPADRETALAAVRAAVEAHGSGQRL
;
A
#
# COMPACT_ATOMS: atom_id res chain seq x y z
N MET A 1 19.52 -15.39 -14.75
CA MET A 1 18.78 -14.33 -15.45
C MET A 1 18.98 -13.06 -14.68
N THR A 2 19.38 -11.98 -15.35
CA THR A 2 19.66 -10.68 -14.72
C THR A 2 18.85 -9.61 -15.45
N VAL A 3 18.28 -8.67 -14.70
CA VAL A 3 17.57 -7.50 -15.25
C VAL A 3 18.48 -6.29 -15.12
N VAL A 4 18.74 -5.59 -16.22
CA VAL A 4 19.61 -4.40 -16.26
C VAL A 4 18.80 -3.21 -16.78
N GLY A 5 18.75 -2.14 -15.98
CA GLY A 5 17.91 -0.98 -16.25
C GLY A 5 16.42 -1.22 -15.98
N GLY A 6 15.57 -0.42 -16.63
CA GLY A 6 14.11 -0.53 -16.57
C GLY A 6 13.43 0.74 -16.08
N LYS A 7 12.58 1.33 -16.94
CA LYS A 7 11.75 2.46 -16.55
C LYS A 7 10.49 1.94 -15.87
N LEU A 8 9.91 2.74 -14.98
CA LEU A 8 8.59 2.44 -14.41
C LEU A 8 7.53 2.24 -15.50
N THR A 9 7.65 2.89 -16.66
CA THR A 9 6.72 2.71 -17.78
C THR A 9 6.86 1.37 -18.51
N THR A 10 7.99 0.67 -18.37
CA THR A 10 8.27 -0.60 -19.06
C THR A 10 8.25 -1.81 -18.13
N TYR A 11 8.02 -1.61 -16.83
CA TYR A 11 8.19 -2.66 -15.80
C TYR A 11 7.38 -3.93 -16.09
N ARG A 12 6.10 -3.79 -16.48
CA ARG A 12 5.20 -4.93 -16.73
C ARG A 12 5.73 -5.81 -17.85
N ARG A 13 6.15 -5.20 -18.96
CA ARG A 13 6.68 -5.93 -20.11
C ARG A 13 8.01 -6.61 -19.78
N MET A 14 8.88 -5.93 -19.04
CA MET A 14 10.13 -6.53 -18.58
C MET A 14 9.90 -7.72 -17.63
N ALA A 15 8.91 -7.63 -16.74
CA ALA A 15 8.53 -8.72 -15.87
C ALA A 15 7.98 -9.92 -16.67
N GLU A 16 7.14 -9.67 -17.67
CA GLU A 16 6.68 -10.69 -18.62
C GLU A 16 7.86 -11.38 -19.33
N ASP A 17 8.78 -10.63 -19.95
CA ASP A 17 9.93 -11.20 -20.66
C ASP A 17 10.84 -12.03 -19.73
N ALA A 18 11.00 -11.60 -18.48
CA ALA A 18 11.75 -12.31 -17.46
C ALA A 18 11.08 -13.64 -17.08
N VAL A 19 9.78 -13.63 -16.79
CA VAL A 19 9.02 -14.84 -16.44
C VAL A 19 8.98 -15.82 -17.62
N ASP A 20 8.72 -15.35 -18.84
CA ASP A 20 8.72 -16.18 -20.05
C ASP A 20 10.06 -16.86 -20.29
N THR A 21 11.16 -16.13 -20.01
CA THR A 21 12.51 -16.69 -20.08
C THR A 21 12.74 -17.76 -19.03
N ALA A 22 12.30 -17.54 -17.79
CA ALA A 22 12.40 -18.54 -16.73
C ALA A 22 11.58 -19.80 -17.04
N VAL A 23 10.33 -19.65 -17.51
CA VAL A 23 9.45 -20.74 -17.95
C VAL A 23 10.12 -21.59 -19.03
N ARG A 24 10.60 -20.93 -20.10
CA ARG A 24 11.27 -21.60 -21.22
C ARG A 24 12.51 -22.37 -20.77
N LEU A 25 13.38 -21.74 -19.98
CA LEU A 25 14.63 -22.37 -19.50
C LEU A 25 14.40 -23.53 -18.54
N ARG A 26 13.27 -23.55 -17.83
CA ARG A 26 12.91 -24.58 -16.87
C ARG A 26 11.94 -25.62 -17.42
N GLY A 27 11.48 -25.48 -18.67
CA GLY A 27 10.48 -26.36 -19.28
C GLY A 27 9.17 -26.41 -18.49
N LEU A 28 8.80 -25.31 -17.84
CA LEU A 28 7.59 -25.27 -17.00
C LEU A 28 6.35 -25.16 -17.89
N PRO A 29 5.25 -25.86 -17.54
CA PRO A 29 3.97 -25.64 -18.21
C PRO A 29 3.40 -24.27 -17.80
N ALA A 30 3.24 -23.37 -18.77
CA ALA A 30 2.58 -22.08 -18.56
C ALA A 30 1.90 -21.60 -19.85
N GLY A 31 0.79 -20.86 -19.70
CA GLY A 31 0.15 -20.13 -20.79
C GLY A 31 0.73 -18.73 -21.01
N PRO A 32 0.18 -17.94 -21.95
CA PRO A 32 0.61 -16.56 -22.16
C PRO A 32 0.36 -15.68 -20.93
N SER A 33 1.18 -14.64 -20.75
CA SER A 33 1.02 -13.67 -19.66
C SER A 33 -0.30 -12.92 -19.79
N VAL A 34 -1.07 -12.91 -18.69
CA VAL A 34 -2.35 -12.18 -18.58
C VAL A 34 -2.22 -10.81 -17.92
N THR A 35 -0.99 -10.43 -17.53
CA THR A 35 -0.72 -9.22 -16.74
C THR A 35 -1.07 -7.91 -17.47
N ALA A 36 -1.26 -7.95 -18.79
CA ALA A 36 -1.68 -6.78 -19.57
C ALA A 36 -3.12 -6.34 -19.29
N SER A 37 -3.98 -7.28 -18.88
CA SER A 37 -5.39 -7.03 -18.56
C SER A 37 -5.75 -7.33 -17.11
N LEU A 38 -4.82 -7.89 -16.34
CA LEU A 38 -5.01 -8.13 -14.90
C LEU A 38 -5.02 -6.80 -14.13
N PRO A 39 -6.13 -6.45 -13.45
CA PRO A 39 -6.17 -5.26 -12.61
C PRO A 39 -5.19 -5.38 -11.44
N LEU A 40 -4.55 -4.27 -11.07
CA LEU A 40 -3.77 -4.19 -9.84
C LEU A 40 -4.69 -4.22 -8.62
N VAL A 41 -4.13 -4.54 -7.45
CA VAL A 41 -4.84 -4.43 -6.17
C VAL A 41 -5.39 -3.01 -6.01
N GLY A 42 -6.61 -2.90 -5.49
CA GLY A 42 -7.33 -1.64 -5.37
C GLY A 42 -8.04 -1.18 -6.66
N ALA A 43 -7.66 -1.68 -7.84
CA ALA A 43 -8.24 -1.21 -9.10
C ALA A 43 -9.66 -1.76 -9.35
N ALA A 44 -10.57 -0.89 -9.74
CA ALA A 44 -11.92 -1.24 -10.20
C ALA A 44 -12.47 -0.14 -11.13
N PRO A 45 -13.54 -0.43 -11.90
CA PRO A 45 -14.17 0.60 -12.73
C PRO A 45 -14.63 1.82 -11.91
N PRO A 46 -14.61 3.04 -12.47
CA PRO A 46 -14.94 4.26 -11.72
C PRO A 46 -16.31 4.24 -11.04
N HIS A 47 -17.32 3.64 -11.67
CA HIS A 47 -18.67 3.53 -11.08
C HIS A 47 -18.70 2.61 -9.85
N VAL A 48 -17.84 1.59 -9.80
CA VAL A 48 -17.67 0.72 -8.63
C VAL A 48 -17.00 1.49 -7.51
N LEU A 49 -15.88 2.18 -7.80
CA LEU A 49 -15.16 3.01 -6.82
C LEU A 49 -16.06 4.14 -6.28
N ALA A 50 -16.91 4.70 -7.13
CA ALA A 50 -17.87 5.73 -6.76
C ALA A 50 -18.90 5.24 -5.71
N GLY A 51 -19.22 3.95 -5.70
CA GLY A 51 -20.19 3.36 -4.78
C GLY A 51 -19.61 2.84 -3.45
N LEU A 52 -18.29 2.90 -3.25
CA LEU A 52 -17.68 2.33 -2.04
C LEU A 52 -18.06 3.12 -0.78
N PRO A 53 -18.40 2.44 0.33
CA PRO A 53 -18.77 3.08 1.60
C PRO A 53 -17.53 3.52 2.39
N ALA A 54 -16.73 4.41 1.78
CA ALA A 54 -15.54 4.98 2.38
C ALA A 54 -15.35 6.45 1.96
N PRO A 55 -14.66 7.27 2.76
CA PRO A 55 -14.27 8.63 2.36
C PRO A 55 -13.59 8.65 0.99
N ARG A 56 -13.98 9.60 0.13
CA ARG A 56 -13.45 9.74 -1.24
C ARG A 56 -11.92 9.80 -1.30
N ARG A 57 -11.29 10.41 -0.30
CA ARG A 57 -9.83 10.42 -0.14
C ARG A 57 -9.24 9.02 -0.08
N LEU A 58 -9.79 8.17 0.80
CA LEU A 58 -9.31 6.80 0.98
C LEU A 58 -9.54 6.00 -0.29
N VAL A 59 -10.68 6.17 -0.96
CA VAL A 59 -10.93 5.55 -2.27
C VAL A 59 -9.90 5.99 -3.31
N GLY A 60 -9.53 7.26 -3.36
CA GLY A 60 -8.50 7.77 -4.25
C GLY A 60 -7.10 7.19 -3.98
N ARG A 61 -6.82 6.76 -2.75
CA ARG A 61 -5.52 6.22 -2.33
C ARG A 61 -5.44 4.70 -2.41
N TYR A 62 -6.46 4.01 -1.92
CA TYR A 62 -6.50 2.56 -1.70
C TYR A 62 -7.47 1.83 -2.63
N GLY A 63 -8.25 2.56 -3.44
CA GLY A 63 -9.21 1.97 -4.34
C GLY A 63 -10.24 1.10 -3.60
N THR A 64 -10.41 -0.15 -4.03
CA THR A 64 -11.35 -1.10 -3.41
C THR A 64 -11.00 -1.44 -1.95
N GLU A 65 -9.75 -1.28 -1.53
CA GLU A 65 -9.32 -1.54 -0.15
C GLU A 65 -9.72 -0.43 0.83
N ALA A 66 -10.14 0.73 0.33
CA ALA A 66 -10.51 1.89 1.13
C ALA A 66 -11.58 1.59 2.19
N THR A 67 -12.52 0.69 1.89
CA THR A 67 -13.57 0.27 2.84
C THR A 67 -12.96 -0.44 4.04
N ALA A 68 -11.96 -1.29 3.82
CA ALA A 68 -11.30 -2.03 4.89
C ALA A 68 -10.39 -1.11 5.73
N VAL A 69 -9.68 -0.18 5.09
CA VAL A 69 -8.93 0.88 5.79
C VAL A 69 -9.87 1.71 6.67
N HIS A 70 -10.98 2.19 6.09
CA HIS A 70 -11.95 3.00 6.82
C HIS A 70 -12.56 2.26 8.02
N ALA A 71 -12.81 0.97 7.87
CA ALA A 71 -13.36 0.13 8.93
C ALA A 71 -12.44 0.03 10.17
N LEU A 72 -11.12 0.20 10.03
CA LEU A 72 -10.20 0.23 11.17
C LEU A 72 -10.51 1.43 12.08
N GLY A 73 -10.67 2.63 11.50
CA GLY A 73 -11.03 3.83 12.25
C GLY A 73 -12.47 3.79 12.82
N ALA A 74 -13.38 3.07 12.17
CA ALA A 74 -14.73 2.86 12.71
C ALA A 74 -14.75 1.92 13.93
N ARG A 75 -13.80 0.98 14.02
CA ARG A 75 -13.67 0.03 15.14
C ARG A 75 -12.91 0.64 16.32
N ASP A 76 -11.88 1.43 16.04
CA ASP A 76 -11.15 2.20 17.03
C ASP A 76 -11.10 3.67 16.60
N PRO A 77 -11.91 4.55 17.23
CA PRO A 77 -11.97 5.97 16.89
C PRO A 77 -10.60 6.66 16.92
N ARG A 78 -9.66 6.20 17.77
CA ARG A 78 -8.30 6.76 17.84
C ARG A 78 -7.53 6.55 16.54
N LEU A 79 -7.79 5.45 15.83
CA LEU A 79 -7.22 5.20 14.50
C LEU A 79 -7.88 6.04 13.42
N GLY A 80 -9.07 6.60 13.68
CA GLY A 80 -9.74 7.55 12.77
C GLY A 80 -9.16 8.97 12.83
N GLU A 81 -8.36 9.29 13.85
CA GLU A 81 -7.78 10.61 14.03
C GLU A 81 -6.54 10.82 13.15
N PRO A 82 -6.31 12.06 12.66
CA PRO A 82 -5.06 12.44 12.02
C PRO A 82 -3.84 12.16 12.89
N VAL A 83 -2.80 11.59 12.29
CA VAL A 83 -1.50 11.37 12.95
C VAL A 83 -0.77 12.69 13.18
N VAL A 84 -0.96 13.64 12.26
CA VAL A 84 -0.42 15.00 12.32
C VAL A 84 -1.60 15.98 12.20
N PRO A 85 -1.73 16.97 13.10
CA PRO A 85 -2.80 17.97 12.99
C PRO A 85 -2.84 18.65 11.62
N GLY A 86 -4.01 18.66 10.98
CA GLY A 86 -4.20 19.24 9.64
C GLY A 86 -3.73 18.34 8.48
N HIS A 87 -3.08 17.21 8.74
CA HIS A 87 -2.70 16.24 7.71
C HIS A 87 -3.80 15.16 7.55
N PRO A 88 -4.09 14.68 6.34
CA PRO A 88 -5.20 13.75 6.14
C PRO A 88 -4.92 12.29 6.54
N VAL A 89 -3.66 11.91 6.74
CA VAL A 89 -3.28 10.52 7.08
C VAL A 89 -3.64 10.22 8.53
N THR A 90 -4.30 9.08 8.71
CA THR A 90 -4.86 8.62 9.99
C THR A 90 -4.12 7.42 10.55
N GLY A 91 -4.33 7.11 11.84
CA GLY A 91 -3.77 5.90 12.46
C GLY A 91 -4.18 4.60 11.74
N ALA A 92 -5.38 4.56 11.17
CA ALA A 92 -5.88 3.44 10.36
C ALA A 92 -4.99 3.16 9.14
N GLU A 93 -4.48 4.22 8.50
CA GLU A 93 -3.57 4.11 7.36
C GLU A 93 -2.18 3.59 7.79
N LEU A 94 -1.71 3.93 9.00
CA LEU A 94 -0.47 3.36 9.56
C LEU A 94 -0.61 1.86 9.81
N VAL A 95 -1.71 1.45 10.45
CA VAL A 95 -2.01 0.04 10.73
C VAL A 95 -2.17 -0.76 9.44
N TRP A 96 -2.83 -0.17 8.43
CA TRP A 96 -2.98 -0.80 7.13
C TRP A 96 -1.63 -1.02 6.43
N ALA A 97 -0.76 0.00 6.44
CA ALA A 97 0.58 -0.09 5.85
C ALA A 97 1.40 -1.27 6.42
N LEU A 98 1.36 -1.45 7.74
CA LEU A 98 2.08 -2.53 8.44
C LEU A 98 1.46 -3.91 8.17
N ARG A 99 0.13 -4.02 8.21
CA ARG A 99 -0.57 -5.31 8.11
C ARG A 99 -0.75 -5.85 6.70
N HIS A 100 -0.91 -4.96 5.73
CA HIS A 100 -1.40 -5.32 4.40
C HIS A 100 -0.48 -4.84 3.27
N GLU A 101 0.33 -3.80 3.49
CA GLU A 101 1.23 -3.26 2.46
C GLU A 101 2.70 -3.64 2.68
N GLY A 102 2.98 -4.47 3.69
CA GLY A 102 4.31 -4.99 3.98
C GLY A 102 5.31 -3.92 4.39
N ALA A 103 4.87 -2.85 5.07
CA ALA A 103 5.80 -1.97 5.76
C ALA A 103 6.45 -2.72 6.94
N LEU A 104 7.77 -2.67 7.03
CA LEU A 104 8.55 -3.38 8.05
C LEU A 104 9.10 -2.44 9.12
N ASP A 105 9.29 -1.17 8.78
CA ASP A 105 9.90 -0.17 9.65
C ASP A 105 9.26 1.23 9.51
N GLU A 106 9.78 2.17 10.29
CA GLU A 106 9.33 3.57 10.28
C GLU A 106 9.49 4.22 8.91
N GLU A 107 10.56 3.90 8.17
CA GLU A 107 10.87 4.49 6.87
C GLU A 107 9.88 4.02 5.81
N ASP A 108 9.51 2.74 5.82
CA ASP A 108 8.48 2.20 4.95
C ASP A 108 7.14 2.94 5.15
N VAL A 109 6.75 3.16 6.41
CA VAL A 109 5.51 3.86 6.73
C VAL A 109 5.60 5.34 6.32
N LEU A 110 6.64 6.05 6.74
CA LEU A 110 6.78 7.49 6.55
C LEU A 110 7.03 7.88 5.10
N ASP A 111 7.91 7.17 4.40
CA ASP A 111 8.48 7.63 3.13
C ASP A 111 7.93 6.88 1.91
N ARG A 112 7.43 5.65 2.10
CA ARG A 112 6.91 4.82 0.99
C ARG A 112 5.40 4.69 1.01
N ARG A 113 4.80 4.23 2.12
CA ARG A 113 3.37 3.90 2.22
C ARG A 113 2.47 5.10 2.44
N THR A 114 2.85 6.03 3.34
CA THR A 114 2.05 7.22 3.64
C THR A 114 2.57 8.48 2.97
N ARG A 115 3.90 8.59 2.82
CA ARG A 115 4.62 9.79 2.34
C ARG A 115 4.47 11.03 3.24
N ILE A 116 4.03 10.85 4.49
CA ILE A 116 4.04 11.94 5.48
C ILE A 116 5.48 12.49 5.65
N GLY A 117 6.49 11.62 5.51
CA GLY A 117 7.89 11.97 5.70
C GLY A 117 8.48 12.95 4.68
N LEU A 118 7.76 13.26 3.59
CA LEU A 118 8.23 14.22 2.58
C LEU A 118 8.29 15.67 3.10
N VAL A 119 7.51 16.00 4.12
CA VAL A 119 7.56 17.29 4.81
C VAL A 119 8.28 17.10 6.14
N PRO A 120 9.44 17.74 6.36
CA PRO A 120 10.24 17.51 7.59
C PRO A 120 9.46 17.74 8.90
N ALA A 121 8.63 18.78 8.96
CA ALA A 121 7.82 19.08 10.15
C ALA A 121 6.74 18.01 10.41
N ASP A 122 6.09 17.50 9.36
CA ASP A 122 5.10 16.42 9.49
C ASP A 122 5.79 15.11 9.88
N ARG A 123 7.00 14.84 9.36
CA ARG A 123 7.83 13.69 9.75
C ARG A 123 8.10 13.71 11.24
N GLU A 124 8.62 14.83 11.75
CA GLU A 124 8.97 15.00 13.15
C GLU A 124 7.74 14.76 14.05
N THR A 125 6.60 15.34 13.66
CA THR A 125 5.34 15.18 14.41
C THR A 125 4.81 13.74 14.38
N ALA A 126 4.90 13.06 13.23
CA ALA A 126 4.37 11.71 13.05
C ALA A 126 5.23 10.61 13.70
N LEU A 127 6.51 10.88 13.94
CA LEU A 127 7.51 9.86 14.26
C LEU A 127 7.13 9.01 15.49
N ALA A 128 6.65 9.65 16.56
CA ALA A 128 6.27 8.96 17.79
C ALA A 128 5.10 7.99 17.56
N ALA A 129 4.08 8.40 16.81
CA ALA A 129 2.93 7.57 16.49
C ALA A 129 3.31 6.40 15.57
N VAL A 130 4.17 6.65 14.58
CA VAL A 130 4.67 5.60 13.67
C VAL A 130 5.50 4.56 14.43
N ARG A 131 6.39 4.99 15.34
CA ARG A 131 7.16 4.09 16.21
C ARG A 131 6.28 3.18 17.04
N ALA A 132 5.30 3.77 17.73
CA ALA A 132 4.35 3.01 18.54
C ALA A 132 3.58 1.97 17.69
N ALA A 133 3.19 2.33 16.46
CA ALA A 133 2.50 1.41 15.55
C ALA A 133 3.41 0.25 15.11
N VAL A 134 4.67 0.53 14.75
CA VAL A 134 5.66 -0.48 14.34
C VAL A 134 5.96 -1.45 15.49
N GLU A 135 6.21 -0.93 16.70
CA GLU A 135 6.49 -1.73 17.90
C GLU A 135 5.30 -2.65 18.25
N ALA A 136 4.08 -2.12 18.22
CA ALA A 136 2.87 -2.89 18.49
C ALA A 136 2.65 -3.99 17.43
N HIS A 137 2.95 -3.72 16.16
CA HIS A 137 2.87 -4.71 15.09
C HIS A 137 3.89 -5.84 15.28
N GLY A 138 5.16 -5.51 15.57
CA GLY A 138 6.23 -6.48 15.79
C GLY A 138 6.03 -7.35 17.03
N SER A 139 5.36 -6.82 18.05
CA SER A 139 5.08 -7.55 19.30
C SER A 139 3.91 -8.54 19.19
N GLY A 140 3.29 -8.69 18.00
CA GLY A 140 2.13 -9.55 17.81
C GLY A 140 0.85 -9.07 18.51
N GLN A 141 0.83 -7.81 18.99
CA GLN A 141 -0.36 -7.23 19.58
C GLN A 141 -1.39 -6.93 18.50
N ARG A 142 -2.66 -7.29 18.76
CA ARG A 142 -3.75 -6.91 17.87
C ARG A 142 -4.05 -5.41 18.05
N LEU A 143 -3.41 -4.57 17.23
CA LEU A 143 -3.84 -3.20 16.91
C LEU A 143 -5.29 -3.14 16.37
#